data_AF-A0A660N7B9-F1
#
_entry.id   AF-A0A660N7B9-F1
#
_cell.length_a   1.000
_cell.length_b   1.000
_cell.length_c   1.000
_cell.angle_alpha   90.00
_cell.angle_beta   90.00
_cell.angle_gamma   90.00
#
_symmetry.space_group_name_H-M   'P 1'
#
loop_
_entity.id
_entity.type
_entity.pdbx_description
1 polymer ?
#
loop_
_entity_poly.entity_id
_entity_poly.type
_entity_poly.pdbx_seq_one_letter_code
_entity_poly.pdbx_strand_id
1 'polypeptide(L)'
;SEVSLRENLPLLAYSPLAFGVLTGKYRHGAMPAGSRLALFERFKRYSKPQGFAAVERYAQIADEAGLSLTALALAFVNDRPFVASNIIGATSLEQLAENIASAEVTLSPDVLDAIDAVHAEISNPCP
;
A
#
# COMPACT_ATOMS: atom_id res chain seq x y z
N SER A 1 12.49 -9.01 -7.03
CA SER A 1 13.16 -10.25 -6.65
C SER A 1 14.15 -10.62 -7.75
N GLU A 2 15.39 -10.90 -7.39
CA GLU A 2 16.43 -11.37 -8.34
C GLU A 2 15.97 -12.65 -9.06
N VAL A 3 15.37 -13.59 -8.33
CA VAL A 3 14.85 -14.85 -8.87
C VAL A 3 13.77 -14.60 -9.92
N SER A 4 12.80 -13.72 -9.65
CA SER A 4 11.71 -13.44 -10.60
C SER A 4 12.22 -12.90 -11.93
N LEU A 5 13.24 -12.04 -11.90
CA LEU A 5 13.81 -11.45 -13.11
C LEU A 5 14.69 -12.43 -13.88
N ARG A 6 15.49 -13.26 -13.18
CA ARG A 6 16.41 -14.21 -13.82
C ARG A 6 15.70 -15.45 -14.36
N GLU A 7 14.69 -15.93 -13.65
CA GLU A 7 13.98 -17.16 -14.00
C GLU A 7 12.66 -16.90 -14.75
N ASN A 8 12.34 -15.64 -15.05
CA ASN A 8 11.07 -15.24 -15.67
C ASN A 8 9.85 -15.76 -14.88
N LEU A 9 9.91 -15.63 -13.55
CA LEU A 9 8.86 -16.03 -12.60
C LEU A 9 8.30 -14.78 -11.89
N PRO A 10 7.45 -13.99 -12.57
CA PRO A 10 7.01 -12.72 -12.02
C PRO A 10 6.03 -12.89 -10.85
N LEU A 11 5.96 -11.87 -10.01
CA LEU A 11 5.09 -11.81 -8.83
C LEU A 11 3.67 -11.38 -9.22
N LEU A 12 2.69 -12.14 -8.74
CA LEU A 12 1.31 -11.66 -8.59
C LEU A 12 1.17 -11.11 -7.17
N ALA A 13 1.28 -9.79 -7.03
CA ALA A 13 1.32 -9.16 -5.71
C ALA A 13 -0.06 -9.23 -5.04
N TYR A 14 -0.09 -9.59 -3.76
CA TYR A 14 -1.32 -9.73 -2.99
C TYR A 14 -1.32 -8.82 -1.75
N SER A 15 -2.52 -8.44 -1.30
CA SER A 15 -2.72 -7.50 -0.18
C SER A 15 -1.91 -6.20 -0.32
N PRO A 16 -1.89 -5.55 -1.50
CA PRO A 16 -1.08 -4.34 -1.73
C PRO A 16 -1.50 -3.17 -0.83
N LEU A 17 -2.77 -3.14 -0.40
CA LEU A 17 -3.30 -2.14 0.51
C LEU A 17 -3.30 -2.57 1.99
N ALA A 18 -2.65 -3.68 2.34
CA ALA A 18 -2.48 -4.11 3.72
C ALA A 18 -3.81 -4.18 4.51
N PHE A 19 -4.81 -4.91 4.00
CA PHE A 19 -6.18 -4.96 4.55
C PHE A 19 -6.94 -3.62 4.54
N GLY A 20 -6.50 -2.68 3.72
CA GLY A 20 -7.02 -1.31 3.64
C GLY A 20 -6.32 -0.34 4.59
N VAL A 21 -5.28 -0.75 5.32
CA VAL A 21 -4.52 0.15 6.20
C VAL A 21 -3.82 1.24 5.38
N LEU A 22 -3.26 0.89 4.23
CA LEU A 22 -2.64 1.84 3.28
C LEU A 22 -3.66 2.66 2.46
N THR A 23 -4.91 2.76 2.90
CA THR A 23 -5.85 3.78 2.39
C THR A 23 -5.97 4.97 3.35
N GLY A 24 -5.35 4.86 4.53
CA GLY A 24 -5.46 5.85 5.59
C GLY A 24 -6.74 5.77 6.41
N LYS A 25 -7.71 4.91 6.06
CA LYS A 25 -9.04 4.85 6.72
C LYS A 25 -9.02 4.50 8.21
N TYR A 26 -7.92 3.95 8.73
CA TYR A 26 -7.74 3.58 10.14
C TYR A 26 -6.74 4.50 10.88
N ARG A 27 -6.27 5.57 10.23
CA ARG A 27 -5.36 6.53 10.85
C ARG A 27 -6.03 7.20 12.05
N HIS A 28 -5.21 7.65 12.99
CA HIS A 28 -5.66 8.36 14.20
C HIS A 28 -6.71 7.59 15.05
N GLY A 29 -6.67 6.26 15.02
CA GLY A 29 -7.57 5.40 15.78
C GLY A 29 -8.97 5.24 15.17
N ALA A 30 -9.17 5.71 13.93
CA ALA A 30 -10.43 5.50 13.23
C ALA A 30 -10.71 4.01 13.00
N MET A 31 -11.97 3.62 13.15
CA MET A 31 -12.43 2.27 12.88
C MET A 31 -13.78 2.32 12.13
N PRO A 32 -13.77 2.63 10.81
CA PRO A 32 -15.00 2.84 10.06
C PRO A 32 -15.92 1.61 10.12
N ALA A 33 -17.21 1.83 10.28
CA ALA A 33 -18.20 0.74 10.28
C ALA A 33 -18.14 -0.05 8.97
N GLY A 34 -18.28 -1.37 9.04
CA GLY A 34 -18.21 -2.27 7.87
C GLY A 34 -16.81 -2.47 7.30
N SER A 35 -15.78 -1.82 7.84
CA SER A 35 -14.39 -2.03 7.42
C SER A 35 -13.85 -3.37 7.91
N ARG A 36 -12.84 -3.92 7.21
CA ARG A 36 -12.31 -5.26 7.48
C ARG A 36 -11.80 -5.41 8.93
N LEU A 37 -11.12 -4.41 9.46
CA LEU A 37 -10.58 -4.47 10.83
C LEU A 37 -11.67 -4.29 11.90
N ALA A 38 -12.77 -3.60 11.57
CA ALA A 38 -13.92 -3.47 12.46
C ALA A 38 -14.74 -4.77 12.53
N LEU A 39 -14.87 -5.47 11.40
CA LEU A 39 -15.68 -6.69 11.30
C LEU A 39 -14.97 -7.95 11.82
N PHE A 40 -13.64 -8.01 11.75
CA PHE A 40 -12.90 -9.26 11.95
C PHE A 40 -11.61 -9.03 12.74
N GLU A 41 -11.67 -9.30 14.05
CA GLU A 41 -10.54 -9.12 14.97
C GLU A 41 -9.29 -9.96 14.64
N ARG A 42 -9.45 -11.07 13.90
CA ARG A 42 -8.33 -11.94 13.51
C ARG A 42 -7.32 -11.27 12.57
N PHE A 43 -7.70 -10.20 11.87
CA PHE A 43 -6.83 -9.53 10.92
C PHE A 43 -5.91 -8.52 11.61
N LYS A 44 -4.81 -9.00 12.21
CA LYS A 44 -3.86 -8.17 12.97
C LYS A 44 -2.52 -7.90 12.27
N ARG A 45 -2.27 -8.50 11.11
CA ARG A 45 -0.96 -8.48 10.43
C ARG A 45 -0.42 -7.06 10.22
N TYR A 46 -1.29 -6.13 9.79
CA TYR A 46 -0.92 -4.78 9.38
C TYR A 46 -1.30 -3.68 10.40
N SER A 47 -1.92 -4.04 11.53
CA SER A 47 -2.44 -3.10 12.52
C SER A 47 -1.59 -3.05 13.80
N LYS A 48 -0.35 -3.52 13.74
CA LYS A 48 0.62 -3.37 14.82
C LYS A 48 1.12 -1.91 14.90
N PRO A 49 1.59 -1.44 16.06
CA PRO A 49 2.05 -0.05 16.22
C PRO A 49 3.09 0.39 15.18
N GLN A 50 4.06 -0.46 14.84
CA GLN A 50 5.08 -0.15 13.84
C GLN A 50 4.52 -0.05 12.42
N GLY A 51 3.49 -0.85 12.10
CA GLY A 51 2.78 -0.77 10.82
C GLY A 51 2.04 0.56 10.69
N PHE A 52 1.33 0.99 11.74
CA PHE A 52 0.70 2.31 11.76
C PHE A 52 1.70 3.46 11.71
N ALA A 53 2.84 3.34 12.38
CA ALA A 53 3.91 4.35 12.29
C ALA A 53 4.41 4.53 10.85
N ALA A 54 4.62 3.43 10.11
CA ALA A 54 4.98 3.50 8.69
C ALA A 54 3.87 4.12 7.84
N VAL A 55 2.61 3.76 8.10
CA VAL A 55 1.44 4.29 7.38
C VAL A 55 1.32 5.81 7.53
N GLU A 56 1.57 6.37 8.71
CA GLU A 56 1.57 7.82 8.89
C GLU A 56 2.68 8.51 8.08
N ARG A 57 3.87 7.90 7.99
CA ARG A 57 4.99 8.44 7.21
C ARG A 57 4.69 8.39 5.70
N TYR A 58 4.14 7.29 5.20
CA TYR A 58 3.72 7.20 3.80
C TYR A 58 2.54 8.11 3.47
N ALA A 59 1.64 8.34 4.43
CA ALA A 59 0.54 9.28 4.25
C ALA A 59 1.04 10.72 4.05
N GLN A 60 2.04 11.15 4.84
CA GLN A 60 2.67 12.46 4.67
C GLN A 60 3.27 12.62 3.27
N ILE A 61 3.99 11.60 2.78
CA ILE A 61 4.56 11.60 1.42
C ILE A 61 3.46 11.71 0.37
N ALA A 62 2.36 10.96 0.53
CA ALA A 62 1.23 11.03 -0.40
C ALA A 62 0.58 12.42 -0.41
N ASP A 63 0.36 13.01 0.77
CA ASP A 63 -0.21 14.36 0.93
C ASP A 63 0.68 15.42 0.25
N GLU A 64 2.00 15.36 0.45
CA GLU A 64 2.97 16.26 -0.19
C GLU A 64 3.03 16.10 -1.72
N ALA A 65 2.85 14.88 -2.21
CA ALA A 65 2.81 14.56 -3.64
C ALA A 65 1.44 14.84 -4.30
N GLY A 66 0.43 15.25 -3.54
CA GLY A 66 -0.94 15.46 -4.04
C GLY A 66 -1.64 14.16 -4.46
N LEU A 67 -1.27 13.03 -3.87
CA LEU A 67 -1.82 11.70 -4.13
C LEU A 67 -2.67 11.22 -2.94
N SER A 68 -3.64 10.34 -3.20
CA SER A 68 -4.21 9.55 -2.10
C SER A 68 -3.19 8.49 -1.65
N LEU A 69 -3.20 8.11 -0.37
CA LEU A 69 -2.34 7.03 0.11
C LEU A 69 -2.61 5.70 -0.62
N THR A 70 -3.87 5.48 -1.03
CA THR A 70 -4.27 4.34 -1.88
C THR A 70 -3.52 4.37 -3.21
N ALA A 71 -3.53 5.52 -3.91
CA ALA A 71 -2.87 5.68 -5.20
C ALA A 71 -1.35 5.52 -5.07
N LEU A 72 -0.74 6.14 -4.06
CA LEU A 72 0.70 5.99 -3.78
C LEU A 72 1.09 4.51 -3.54
N ALA A 73 0.35 3.81 -2.68
CA ALA A 73 0.65 2.43 -2.34
C ALA A 73 0.50 1.47 -3.54
N LEU A 74 -0.56 1.63 -4.33
CA LEU A 74 -0.79 0.77 -5.50
C LEU A 74 0.20 1.08 -6.63
N ALA A 75 0.47 2.36 -6.91
CA ALA A 75 1.44 2.78 -7.92
C ALA A 75 2.85 2.27 -7.58
N PHE A 76 3.25 2.33 -6.31
CA PHE A 76 4.52 1.77 -5.85
C PHE A 76 4.64 0.27 -6.17
N VAL A 77 3.58 -0.51 -5.95
CA VAL A 77 3.56 -1.95 -6.27
C VAL A 77 3.60 -2.17 -7.79
N ASN A 78 2.85 -1.39 -8.56
CA ASN A 78 2.78 -1.49 -10.02
C ASN A 78 4.15 -1.19 -10.68
N ASP A 79 4.93 -0.28 -10.09
CA ASP A 79 6.23 0.15 -10.61
C ASP A 79 7.35 -0.90 -10.45
N ARG A 80 7.18 -1.90 -9.58
CA ARG A 80 8.24 -2.88 -9.33
C ARG A 80 8.45 -3.80 -10.54
N PRO A 81 9.66 -3.89 -11.12
CA PRO A 81 9.90 -4.60 -12.39
C PRO A 81 9.68 -6.13 -12.32
N PHE A 82 9.60 -6.68 -11.11
CA PHE A 82 9.34 -8.10 -10.88
C PHE A 82 7.86 -8.41 -10.62
N VAL A 83 6.96 -7.42 -10.67
CA VAL A 83 5.52 -7.59 -10.51
C VAL A 83 4.88 -7.69 -11.90
N ALA A 84 4.18 -8.80 -12.18
CA ALA A 84 3.39 -8.94 -13.40
C ALA A 84 2.00 -8.34 -13.24
N SER A 85 1.39 -8.48 -12.07
CA SER A 85 0.07 -7.94 -11.79
C SER A 85 -0.11 -7.68 -10.29
N ASN A 86 -0.87 -6.64 -10.00
CA ASN A 86 -1.24 -6.22 -8.66
C ASN A 86 -2.69 -6.63 -8.36
N ILE A 87 -2.90 -7.56 -7.45
CA ILE A 87 -4.25 -8.07 -7.12
C ILE A 87 -4.93 -7.08 -6.17
N ILE A 88 -5.70 -6.17 -6.75
CA ILE A 88 -6.53 -5.20 -6.02
C ILE A 88 -7.79 -5.85 -5.46
N GLY A 89 -8.25 -5.35 -4.31
CA GLY A 89 -9.49 -5.77 -3.67
C GLY A 89 -10.33 -4.57 -3.28
N ALA A 90 -11.63 -4.64 -3.52
CA ALA A 90 -12.59 -3.58 -3.23
C ALA A 90 -13.90 -4.17 -2.71
N THR A 91 -14.61 -3.39 -1.90
CA THR A 91 -15.98 -3.69 -1.41
C THR A 91 -17.02 -2.71 -1.92
N SER A 92 -16.61 -1.71 -2.71
CA SER A 92 -17.48 -0.77 -3.38
C SER A 92 -16.93 -0.42 -4.77
N LEU A 93 -17.78 0.15 -5.64
CA LEU A 93 -17.36 0.54 -6.99
C LEU A 93 -16.41 1.73 -6.97
N GLU A 94 -16.55 2.62 -5.99
CA GLU A 94 -15.67 3.79 -5.82
C GLU A 94 -14.25 3.35 -5.48
N GLN A 95 -14.10 2.39 -4.54
CA GLN A 95 -12.80 1.80 -4.22
C GLN A 95 -12.20 1.09 -5.44
N LEU A 96 -13.02 0.37 -6.20
CA LEU A 96 -12.55 -0.32 -7.40
C LEU A 96 -12.06 0.67 -8.45
N ALA A 97 -12.80 1.76 -8.68
CA ALA A 97 -12.43 2.80 -9.64
C ALA A 97 -11.13 3.50 -9.23
N GLU A 98 -10.98 3.90 -7.96
CA GLU A 98 -9.73 4.48 -7.43
C GLU A 98 -8.56 3.51 -7.59
N ASN A 99 -8.75 2.24 -7.23
CA ASN A 99 -7.71 1.23 -7.34
C ASN A 99 -7.27 0.99 -8.78
N ILE A 100 -8.20 0.98 -9.74
CA ILE A 100 -7.88 0.82 -11.18
C ILE A 100 -7.13 2.05 -11.70
N ALA A 101 -7.55 3.26 -11.31
CA ALA A 101 -6.91 4.50 -11.74
C ALA A 101 -5.44 4.61 -11.31
N SER A 102 -5.03 3.89 -10.25
CA SER A 102 -3.62 3.83 -9.83
C SER A 102 -2.66 3.26 -10.87
N ALA A 103 -3.16 2.56 -11.90
CA ALA A 103 -2.35 2.05 -13.00
C ALA A 103 -1.75 3.18 -13.86
N GLU A 104 -2.38 4.36 -13.87
CA GLU A 104 -1.94 5.53 -14.63
C GLU A 104 -1.05 6.48 -13.81
N VAL A 105 -0.77 6.14 -12.54
CA VAL A 105 0.03 6.96 -11.64
C VAL A 105 1.50 6.57 -11.75
N THR A 106 2.34 7.52 -12.18
CA THR A 106 3.80 7.38 -12.14
C THR A 106 4.35 8.16 -10.95
N LEU A 107 5.06 7.48 -10.05
CA LEU A 107 5.71 8.12 -8.91
C LEU A 107 6.99 8.83 -9.37
N SER A 108 7.21 10.06 -8.91
CA SER A 108 8.46 10.77 -9.19
C SER A 108 9.64 10.13 -8.46
N PRO A 109 10.88 10.36 -8.93
CA PRO A 109 12.08 9.94 -8.19
C PRO A 109 12.09 10.43 -6.74
N ASP A 110 11.72 11.69 -6.50
CA ASP A 110 11.68 12.25 -5.14
C ASP A 110 10.70 11.52 -4.21
N VAL A 111 9.54 11.09 -4.74
CA VAL A 111 8.57 10.30 -3.97
C VAL A 111 9.11 8.90 -3.68
N LEU A 112 9.79 8.27 -4.64
CA LEU A 112 10.43 6.97 -4.45
C LEU A 112 11.55 7.04 -3.41
N ASP A 113 12.40 8.07 -3.46
CA ASP A 113 13.47 8.29 -2.48
C ASP A 113 12.91 8.52 -1.07
N ALA A 114 11.79 9.26 -0.96
CA ALA A 114 11.11 9.45 0.32
C ALA A 114 10.53 8.15 0.88
N ILE A 115 9.95 7.30 0.03
CA ILE A 115 9.47 5.97 0.42
C ILE A 115 10.64 5.10 0.91
N ASP A 116 11.76 5.10 0.19
CA ASP A 116 12.95 4.33 0.54
C ASP A 116 13.56 4.79 1.87
N ALA A 117 13.57 6.10 2.15
CA ALA A 117 14.00 6.63 3.45
C ALA A 117 13.14 6.11 4.61
N VAL A 118 11.81 6.08 4.45
CA VAL A 118 10.91 5.50 5.45
C VAL A 118 11.16 4.00 5.61
N HIS A 119 11.38 3.28 4.51
CA HIS A 119 11.66 1.84 4.56
C HIS A 119 13.00 1.51 5.22
N ALA A 120 14.02 2.36 5.06
CA ALA A 120 15.30 2.22 5.72
C ALA A 120 15.20 2.38 7.25
N GLU A 121 14.33 3.28 7.73
CA GLU A 121 14.06 3.49 9.16
C GLU A 121 13.11 2.42 9.74
N ILE A 122 12.07 2.06 8.98
CA ILE A 122 11.00 1.14 9.39
C ILE A 122 10.95 -0.03 8.40
N SER A 123 11.95 -0.90 8.47
CA SER A 123 12.07 -2.02 7.55
C SER A 123 11.09 -3.15 7.88
N ASN A 124 10.32 -3.57 6.88
CA ASN A 124 9.42 -4.72 6.92
C ASN A 124 8.58 -4.84 8.22
N PRO A 125 7.80 -3.80 8.59
CA PRO A 125 7.09 -3.77 9.88
C PRO A 125 5.95 -4.80 9.97
N CYS A 126 5.53 -5.34 8.83
CA CYS A 126 4.40 -6.26 8.70
C CYS A 126 4.77 -7.46 7.82
N PRO A 127 5.68 -8.35 8.29
CA PRO A 127 6.14 -9.50 7.52
C PRO A 127 5.04 -10.53 7.29
#